data_AF-A0A522QS07-F1
#
_entry.id   AF-A0A522QS07-F1
#
_cell.length_a   1.000
_cell.length_b   1.000
_cell.length_c   1.000
_cell.angle_alpha   90.00
_cell.angle_beta   90.00
_cell.angle_gamma   90.00
#
_symmetry.space_group_name_H-M   'P 1'
#
loop_
_entity.id
_entity.type
_entity.pdbx_description
1 polymer ?
#
loop_
_entity_poly.entity_id
_entity_poly.type
_entity_poly.pdbx_seq_one_letter_code
_entity_poly.pdbx_strand_id
1 'polypeptide(L)'
;MLSQSDADHLSDRAASAVIADLLTGRYGSTRELFQRARNLGSDLSTGGLAALVVDAANLTAVATEQQLTEHDRQRIRLRLRAELRAALARHRCTGLLGLDGDRVLALVAVPERSLVPVVLGEVAATLRRGVGAQYPQLSVVVGASRQSRPDALQRAFEEARIAAEFGQRDATQDLYQFGNLGTYPLLLRLSQGPELAAFVESELGALLQHDSESGAKLLPTLRAYLAAAGRKADTVTALRVQRRTLYARLARIERIVGHSLDDQDTRTRLTLALQGGEILDGRAAARSTVPAAGG
;
A
#
# COMPACT_ATOMS: atom_id res chain seq x y z
N MET A 1 -24.86 14.08 -33.10
CA MET A 1 -23.59 13.31 -33.14
C MET A 1 -22.91 13.54 -31.80
N LEU A 2 -22.81 12.52 -30.95
CA LEU A 2 -22.00 12.59 -29.73
C LEU A 2 -20.54 12.76 -30.15
N SER A 3 -19.83 13.70 -29.51
CA SER A 3 -18.40 13.88 -29.78
C SER A 3 -17.63 12.64 -29.29
N GLN A 4 -16.49 12.33 -29.90
CA GLN A 4 -15.65 11.19 -29.48
C GLN A 4 -15.23 11.29 -28.00
N SER A 5 -15.06 12.52 -27.49
CA SER A 5 -14.82 12.79 -26.07
C SER A 5 -15.99 12.41 -25.15
N ASP A 6 -17.24 12.56 -25.62
CA ASP A 6 -18.42 12.22 -24.80
C ASP A 6 -18.60 10.71 -24.70
N ALA A 7 -18.29 9.98 -25.76
CA ALA A 7 -18.31 8.52 -25.80
C ALA A 7 -17.27 7.90 -24.86
N ASP A 8 -16.05 8.44 -24.84
CA ASP A 8 -14.98 7.99 -23.94
C ASP A 8 -15.34 8.26 -22.47
N HIS A 9 -15.87 9.44 -22.15
CA HIS A 9 -16.34 9.77 -20.80
C HIS A 9 -17.47 8.85 -20.32
N LEU A 10 -18.39 8.45 -21.20
CA LEU A 10 -19.47 7.51 -20.87
C LEU A 10 -18.92 6.10 -20.61
N SER A 11 -18.00 5.61 -21.44
CA SER A 11 -17.33 4.33 -21.26
C SER A 11 -16.58 4.26 -19.92
N ASP A 12 -15.88 5.35 -19.58
CA ASP A 12 -15.12 5.45 -18.33
C ASP A 12 -15.99 5.48 -17.07
N ARG A 13 -17.15 6.15 -17.13
CA ARG A 13 -18.14 6.12 -16.04
C ARG A 13 -18.75 4.72 -15.90
N ALA A 14 -19.08 4.06 -17.01
CA ALA A 14 -19.60 2.70 -17.00
C ALA A 14 -18.58 1.72 -16.41
N ALA A 15 -17.29 1.84 -16.76
CA ALA A 15 -16.23 1.01 -16.19
C ALA A 15 -16.07 1.22 -14.69
N SER A 16 -16.13 2.47 -14.22
CA SER A 16 -16.09 2.80 -12.79
C SER A 16 -17.27 2.21 -12.03
N ALA A 17 -18.48 2.25 -12.62
CA ALA A 17 -19.67 1.63 -12.03
C ALA A 17 -19.52 0.10 -11.90
N VAL A 18 -18.98 -0.57 -12.93
CA VAL A 18 -18.73 -2.02 -12.88
C VAL A 18 -17.71 -2.39 -11.79
N ILE A 19 -16.65 -1.59 -11.61
CA ILE A 19 -15.72 -1.79 -10.49
C ILE A 19 -16.42 -1.57 -9.15
N ALA A 20 -17.24 -0.52 -9.00
CA ALA A 20 -17.99 -0.29 -7.77
C ALA A 20 -18.94 -1.45 -7.42
N ASP A 21 -19.62 -2.02 -8.41
CA ASP A 21 -20.46 -3.21 -8.25
C ASP A 21 -19.61 -4.44 -7.85
N LEU A 22 -18.42 -4.59 -8.44
CA LEU A 22 -17.49 -5.66 -8.07
C LEU A 22 -17.06 -5.58 -6.61
N LEU A 23 -16.63 -4.40 -6.17
CA LEU A 23 -16.19 -4.14 -4.79
C LEU A 23 -17.29 -4.39 -3.76
N THR A 24 -18.54 -4.11 -4.12
CA THR A 24 -19.70 -4.29 -3.23
C THR A 24 -20.37 -5.66 -3.36
N GLY A 25 -19.94 -6.49 -4.33
CA GLY A 25 -20.56 -7.80 -4.59
C GLY A 25 -21.86 -7.77 -5.36
N ARG A 26 -22.20 -6.63 -5.94
CA ARG A 26 -23.42 -6.41 -6.73
C ARG A 26 -23.22 -6.65 -8.23
N TYR A 27 -22.30 -7.53 -8.60
CA TYR A 27 -22.00 -7.85 -10.01
C TYR A 27 -22.71 -9.11 -10.52
N GLY A 28 -23.59 -9.72 -9.71
CA GLY A 28 -24.37 -10.90 -10.06
C GLY A 28 -23.49 -12.16 -10.16
N SER A 29 -22.85 -12.34 -11.31
CA SER A 29 -21.94 -13.46 -11.56
C SER A 29 -20.65 -13.00 -12.26
N THR A 30 -19.58 -13.76 -12.10
CA THR A 30 -18.31 -13.53 -12.83
C THR A 30 -18.51 -13.45 -14.35
N ARG A 31 -19.42 -14.27 -14.90
CA ARG A 31 -19.72 -14.26 -16.33
C ARG A 31 -20.34 -12.92 -16.77
N GLU A 32 -21.28 -12.40 -15.99
CA GLU A 32 -21.90 -11.10 -16.26
C GLU A 32 -20.89 -9.97 -16.15
N LEU A 33 -20.02 -10.00 -15.13
CA LEU A 33 -18.91 -9.06 -14.98
C LEU A 33 -18.00 -9.06 -16.21
N PHE A 34 -17.58 -10.23 -16.68
CA PHE A 34 -16.70 -10.34 -17.85
C PHE A 34 -17.38 -9.91 -19.14
N GLN A 35 -18.69 -10.16 -19.28
CA GLN A 35 -19.46 -9.66 -20.41
C GLN A 35 -19.54 -8.13 -20.40
N ARG A 36 -19.84 -7.52 -19.25
CA ARG A 36 -19.83 -6.06 -19.08
C ARG A 36 -18.45 -5.46 -19.38
N ALA A 37 -17.39 -6.09 -18.88
CA ALA A 37 -16.01 -5.68 -19.16
C ALA A 37 -15.67 -5.75 -20.66
N ARG A 38 -16.09 -6.83 -21.34
CA ARG A 38 -15.89 -7.01 -22.78
C ARG A 38 -16.63 -5.96 -23.61
N ASN A 39 -17.86 -5.61 -23.22
CA ASN A 39 -18.61 -4.53 -23.86
C ASN A 39 -17.92 -3.15 -23.70
N LEU A 40 -17.08 -3.01 -22.67
CA LEU A 40 -16.23 -1.83 -22.43
C LEU A 40 -14.81 -1.98 -23.00
N GLY A 41 -14.60 -2.96 -23.89
CA GLY A 41 -13.34 -3.19 -24.60
C GLY A 41 -12.26 -3.89 -23.77
N SER A 42 -12.62 -4.54 -22.67
CA SER A 42 -11.68 -5.24 -21.77
C SER A 42 -12.00 -6.73 -21.70
N ASP A 43 -11.22 -7.56 -22.39
CA ASP A 43 -11.39 -9.01 -22.29
C ASP A 43 -10.66 -9.56 -21.06
N LEU A 44 -11.43 -9.98 -20.05
CA LEU A 44 -10.92 -10.55 -18.79
C LEU A 44 -11.06 -12.08 -18.74
N SER A 45 -11.47 -12.70 -19.85
CA SER A 45 -11.78 -14.14 -19.87
C SER A 45 -10.56 -15.05 -19.99
N THR A 46 -9.42 -14.51 -20.43
CA THR A 46 -8.18 -15.26 -20.69
C THR A 46 -7.05 -14.70 -19.85
N GLY A 47 -6.15 -15.56 -19.36
CA GLY A 47 -4.96 -15.13 -18.63
C GLY A 47 -5.07 -15.09 -17.11
N GLY A 48 -4.01 -14.60 -16.48
CA GLY A 48 -3.93 -14.42 -15.03
C GLY A 48 -4.59 -13.12 -14.60
N LEU A 49 -5.59 -13.20 -13.73
CA LEU A 49 -6.30 -12.03 -13.21
C LEU A 49 -5.58 -11.45 -12.00
N ALA A 50 -5.51 -10.13 -11.90
CA ALA A 50 -5.03 -9.43 -10.71
C ALA A 50 -5.69 -8.06 -10.58
N ALA A 51 -5.80 -7.57 -9.35
CA ALA A 51 -6.24 -6.20 -9.08
C ALA A 51 -5.03 -5.28 -8.88
N LEU A 52 -5.15 -4.05 -9.36
CA LEU A 52 -4.24 -2.94 -9.08
C LEU A 52 -5.00 -1.81 -8.41
N VAL A 53 -4.35 -1.17 -7.45
CA VAL A 53 -4.74 0.12 -6.88
C VAL A 53 -3.57 1.07 -7.11
N VAL A 54 -3.82 2.13 -7.86
CA VAL A 54 -2.85 3.21 -8.10
C VAL A 54 -3.28 4.41 -7.30
N ASP A 55 -2.37 4.91 -6.46
CA ASP A 55 -2.57 6.11 -5.67
C ASP A 55 -1.43 7.10 -5.96
N ALA A 56 -1.75 8.39 -5.96
CA ALA A 56 -0.77 9.45 -5.98
C ALA A 56 -0.51 9.87 -4.53
N ALA A 57 0.47 9.22 -3.91
CA ALA A 57 0.68 9.21 -2.45
C ALA A 57 0.87 10.61 -1.85
N ASN A 58 1.40 11.56 -2.62
CA ASN A 58 1.59 12.94 -2.20
C ASN A 58 0.66 13.94 -2.90
N LEU A 59 -0.40 13.48 -3.58
CA LEU A 59 -1.31 14.35 -4.33
C LEU A 59 -1.93 15.43 -3.44
N THR A 60 -2.34 15.08 -2.21
CA THR A 60 -2.90 16.07 -1.29
C THR A 60 -1.89 17.15 -0.93
N ALA A 61 -0.64 16.76 -0.61
CA ALA A 61 0.43 17.71 -0.30
C ALA A 61 0.74 18.62 -1.50
N VAL A 62 0.89 18.03 -2.69
CA VAL A 62 1.11 18.77 -3.94
C VAL A 62 -0.08 19.69 -4.24
N ALA A 63 -1.31 19.24 -3.99
CA ALA A 63 -2.51 20.05 -4.19
C ALA A 63 -2.55 21.25 -3.25
N THR A 64 -2.14 21.09 -1.99
CA THR A 64 -2.05 22.19 -1.03
C THR A 64 -0.93 23.17 -1.41
N GLU A 65 0.28 22.68 -1.69
CA GLU A 65 1.43 23.51 -2.03
C GLU A 65 1.23 24.30 -3.32
N GLN A 66 0.60 23.68 -4.33
CA GLN A 66 0.36 24.29 -5.64
C GLN A 66 -1.04 24.90 -5.77
N GLN A 67 -1.83 24.91 -4.69
CA GLN A 67 -3.22 25.41 -4.68
C GLN A 67 -4.08 24.81 -5.81
N LEU A 68 -3.93 23.51 -6.06
CA LEU A 68 -4.66 22.81 -7.12
C LEU A 68 -6.16 22.80 -6.84
N THR A 69 -6.94 23.12 -7.87
CA THR A 69 -8.40 23.03 -7.81
C THR A 69 -8.86 21.57 -7.86
N GLU A 70 -10.13 21.29 -7.51
CA GLU A 70 -10.71 19.96 -7.73
C GLU A 70 -10.67 19.57 -9.22
N HIS A 71 -10.75 20.55 -10.11
CA HIS A 71 -10.64 20.32 -11.55
C HIS A 71 -9.22 19.85 -11.94
N ASP A 72 -8.18 20.39 -11.33
CA ASP A 72 -6.80 19.94 -11.54
C ASP A 72 -6.57 18.54 -10.98
N ARG A 73 -7.10 18.26 -9.78
CA ARG A 73 -7.07 16.90 -9.20
C ARG A 73 -7.77 15.90 -10.09
N GLN A 74 -8.95 16.24 -10.61
CA GLN A 74 -9.67 15.42 -11.58
C GLN A 74 -8.83 15.17 -12.83
N ARG A 75 -8.16 16.18 -13.38
CA ARG A 75 -7.26 16.01 -14.54
C ARG A 75 -6.10 15.06 -14.25
N ILE A 76 -5.49 15.16 -13.06
CA ILE A 76 -4.42 14.24 -12.63
C ILE A 76 -4.95 12.80 -12.54
N ARG A 77 -6.11 12.57 -11.93
CA ARG A 77 -6.74 11.23 -11.83
C ARG A 77 -7.01 10.63 -13.21
N LEU A 78 -7.59 11.43 -14.12
CA LEU A 78 -7.84 11.01 -15.50
C LEU A 78 -6.54 10.68 -16.23
N ARG A 79 -5.46 11.44 -15.97
CA ARG A 79 -4.16 11.15 -16.55
C ARG A 79 -3.54 9.88 -16.00
N LEU A 80 -3.58 9.65 -14.69
CA LEU A 80 -3.12 8.39 -14.07
C LEU A 80 -3.82 7.19 -14.70
N ARG A 81 -5.14 7.29 -14.91
CA ARG A 81 -5.91 6.24 -15.59
C ARG A 81 -5.47 6.04 -17.04
N ALA A 82 -5.30 7.13 -17.80
CA ALA A 82 -4.85 7.06 -19.19
C ALA A 82 -3.45 6.43 -19.32
N GLU A 83 -2.52 6.81 -18.44
CA GLU A 83 -1.17 6.23 -18.39
C GLU A 83 -1.20 4.76 -17.98
N LEU A 84 -2.04 4.37 -17.02
CA LEU A 84 -2.21 2.97 -16.65
C LEU A 84 -2.76 2.17 -17.83
N ARG A 85 -3.76 2.69 -18.55
CA ARG A 85 -4.32 2.04 -19.75
C ARG A 85 -3.25 1.87 -20.83
N ALA A 86 -2.44 2.90 -21.08
CA ALA A 86 -1.35 2.85 -22.04
C ALA A 86 -0.25 1.85 -21.62
N ALA A 87 0.07 1.79 -20.32
CA ALA A 87 1.02 0.83 -19.77
C ALA A 87 0.52 -0.62 -19.94
N LEU A 88 -0.75 -0.89 -19.63
CA LEU A 88 -1.37 -2.20 -19.83
C LEU A 88 -1.33 -2.62 -21.30
N ALA A 89 -1.73 -1.73 -22.21
CA ALA A 89 -1.72 -2.02 -23.65
C ALA A 89 -0.30 -2.33 -24.17
N ARG A 90 0.73 -1.59 -23.71
CA ARG A 90 2.13 -1.82 -24.08
C ARG A 90 2.63 -3.22 -23.68
N HIS A 91 2.12 -3.74 -22.58
CA HIS A 91 2.46 -5.07 -22.05
C HIS A 91 1.43 -6.15 -22.44
N ARG A 92 0.60 -5.88 -23.46
CA ARG A 92 -0.44 -6.80 -23.97
C ARG A 92 -1.42 -7.28 -22.90
N CYS A 93 -1.59 -6.49 -21.84
CA CYS A 93 -2.60 -6.71 -20.82
C CYS A 93 -3.89 -6.00 -21.22
N THR A 94 -5.01 -6.60 -20.86
CA THR A 94 -6.32 -5.96 -20.90
C THR A 94 -6.74 -5.63 -19.47
N GLY A 95 -7.53 -4.58 -19.29
CA GLY A 95 -7.97 -4.24 -17.96
C GLY A 95 -9.19 -3.34 -17.94
N LEU A 96 -10.09 -3.63 -17.01
CA LEU A 96 -11.20 -2.76 -16.65
C LEU A 96 -10.70 -1.76 -15.62
N LEU A 97 -10.72 -0.46 -15.93
CA LEU A 97 -10.24 0.61 -15.06
C LEU A 97 -11.39 1.47 -14.56
N GLY A 98 -11.32 1.89 -13.31
CA GLY A 98 -12.30 2.75 -12.66
C GLY A 98 -11.65 3.70 -11.68
N LEU A 99 -12.41 4.68 -11.22
CA LEU A 99 -11.97 5.65 -10.23
C LEU A 99 -12.73 5.44 -8.91
N ASP A 100 -12.01 5.54 -7.80
CA ASP A 100 -12.57 5.57 -6.44
C ASP A 100 -11.85 6.68 -5.65
N GLY A 101 -12.51 7.84 -5.52
CA GLY A 101 -11.87 9.05 -5.00
C GLY A 101 -10.64 9.46 -5.83
N ASP A 102 -9.47 9.56 -5.18
CA ASP A 102 -8.17 9.84 -5.80
C ASP A 102 -7.47 8.62 -6.41
N ARG A 103 -8.07 7.42 -6.28
CA ARG A 103 -7.43 6.17 -6.68
C ARG A 103 -7.91 5.71 -8.04
N VAL A 104 -6.99 5.14 -8.82
CA VAL A 104 -7.32 4.37 -10.01
C VAL A 104 -7.31 2.89 -9.62
N LEU A 105 -8.46 2.25 -9.82
CA LEU A 105 -8.65 0.83 -9.60
C LEU A 105 -8.60 0.12 -10.96
N ALA A 106 -7.94 -1.04 -11.03
CA ALA A 106 -7.96 -1.84 -12.24
C ALA A 106 -8.08 -3.34 -11.94
N LEU A 107 -8.98 -4.00 -12.65
CA LEU A 107 -8.96 -5.46 -12.79
C LEU A 107 -8.26 -5.80 -14.10
N VAL A 108 -7.11 -6.44 -14.00
CA VAL A 108 -6.19 -6.69 -15.12
C VAL A 108 -6.17 -8.17 -15.46
N ALA A 109 -6.21 -8.49 -16.74
CA ALA A 109 -5.87 -9.81 -17.27
C ALA A 109 -4.49 -9.76 -17.93
N VAL A 110 -3.58 -10.56 -17.39
CA VAL A 110 -2.20 -10.74 -17.85
C VAL A 110 -2.14 -11.97 -18.77
N PRO A 111 -1.40 -11.93 -19.90
CA PRO A 111 -1.30 -13.07 -20.82
C PRO A 111 -0.93 -14.40 -20.13
N GLU A 112 -1.54 -15.51 -20.56
CA GLU A 112 -1.45 -16.85 -19.93
C GLU A 112 -0.03 -17.39 -19.75
N ARG A 113 0.91 -16.99 -20.61
CA ARG A 113 2.31 -17.47 -20.58
C ARG A 113 3.25 -16.54 -19.81
N SER A 114 2.71 -15.54 -19.13
CA SER A 114 3.47 -14.55 -18.39
C SER A 114 3.30 -14.73 -16.89
N LEU A 115 4.37 -14.44 -16.15
CA LEU A 115 4.31 -14.37 -14.69
C LEU A 115 3.62 -13.07 -14.28
N VAL A 116 2.42 -13.16 -13.70
CA VAL A 116 1.63 -12.01 -13.24
C VAL A 116 2.47 -10.99 -12.46
N PRO A 117 3.26 -11.38 -11.43
CA PRO A 117 4.03 -10.42 -10.66
C PRO A 117 5.06 -9.64 -11.50
N VAL A 118 5.69 -10.29 -12.49
CA VAL A 118 6.71 -9.67 -13.34
C VAL A 118 6.07 -8.62 -14.25
N VAL A 119 4.99 -8.99 -14.93
CA VAL A 119 4.29 -8.07 -15.84
C VAL A 119 3.71 -6.87 -15.10
N LEU A 120 3.15 -7.07 -13.90
CA LEU A 120 2.66 -5.95 -13.08
C LEU A 120 3.81 -5.01 -12.67
N GLY A 121 5.01 -5.54 -12.44
CA GLY A 121 6.25 -4.76 -12.26
C GLY A 121 6.56 -3.86 -13.45
N GLU A 122 6.52 -4.44 -14.65
CA GLU A 122 6.79 -3.70 -15.89
C GLU A 122 5.71 -2.65 -16.19
N VAL A 123 4.44 -2.96 -15.91
CA VAL A 123 3.30 -2.03 -16.01
C VAL A 123 3.49 -0.87 -15.03
N ALA A 124 3.81 -1.12 -13.77
CA ALA A 124 4.02 -0.08 -12.76
C ALA A 124 5.20 0.84 -13.12
N ALA A 125 6.33 0.27 -13.56
CA ALA A 125 7.49 1.04 -14.01
C ALA A 125 7.19 1.88 -15.26
N THR A 126 6.31 1.39 -16.14
CA THR A 126 5.87 2.11 -17.34
C THR A 126 4.91 3.25 -16.99
N LEU A 127 3.95 2.99 -16.10
CA LEU A 127 3.05 4.00 -15.55
C LEU A 127 3.83 5.13 -14.89
N ARG A 128 4.79 4.82 -14.01
CA ARG A 128 5.59 5.84 -13.33
C ARG A 128 6.33 6.73 -14.33
N ARG A 129 6.96 6.15 -15.35
CA ARG A 129 7.68 6.93 -16.38
C ARG A 129 6.73 7.86 -17.14
N GLY A 130 5.53 7.38 -17.49
CA GLY A 130 4.52 8.19 -18.17
C GLY A 130 4.04 9.36 -17.32
N VAL A 131 3.72 9.09 -16.05
CA VAL A 131 3.24 10.12 -15.11
C VAL A 131 4.35 11.11 -14.76
N GLY A 132 5.55 10.63 -14.42
CA GLY A 132 6.68 11.45 -14.00
C GLY A 132 7.22 12.38 -15.10
N ALA A 133 7.01 12.04 -16.38
CA ALA A 133 7.34 12.93 -17.49
C ALA A 133 6.50 14.22 -17.51
N GLN A 134 5.27 14.15 -17.00
CA GLN A 134 4.33 15.29 -16.98
C GLN A 134 4.18 15.91 -15.58
N TYR A 135 4.31 15.08 -14.54
CA TYR A 135 4.14 15.46 -13.15
C TYR A 135 5.31 14.92 -12.32
N PRO A 136 6.53 15.48 -12.46
CA PRO A 136 7.72 15.00 -11.76
C PRO A 136 7.60 15.10 -10.23
N GLN A 137 6.71 15.96 -9.73
CA GLN A 137 6.41 16.12 -8.32
C GLN A 137 5.48 15.04 -7.75
N LEU A 138 4.80 14.24 -8.58
CA LEU A 138 3.87 13.22 -8.10
C LEU A 138 4.61 11.91 -7.80
N SER A 139 4.45 11.43 -6.57
CA SER A 139 4.83 10.08 -6.16
C SER A 139 3.66 9.15 -6.41
N VAL A 140 3.84 8.19 -7.33
CA VAL A 140 2.82 7.20 -7.69
C VAL A 140 3.16 5.89 -7.00
N VAL A 141 2.22 5.39 -6.21
CA VAL A 141 2.30 4.09 -5.55
C VAL A 141 1.30 3.14 -6.20
N VAL A 142 1.77 1.96 -6.57
CA VAL A 142 0.94 0.88 -7.12
C VAL A 142 0.89 -0.26 -6.11
N GLY A 143 -0.30 -0.60 -5.62
CA GLY A 143 -0.57 -1.84 -4.90
C GLY A 143 -1.11 -2.90 -5.85
N ALA A 144 -0.55 -4.10 -5.79
CA ALA A 144 -0.99 -5.24 -6.60
C ALA A 144 -1.42 -6.42 -5.72
N SER A 145 -2.51 -7.07 -6.13
CA SER A 145 -2.95 -8.32 -5.53
C SER A 145 -2.05 -9.49 -5.95
N ARG A 146 -2.25 -10.65 -5.32
CA ARG A 146 -1.81 -11.91 -5.93
C ARG A 146 -2.64 -12.22 -7.18
N GLN A 147 -2.18 -13.17 -7.99
CA GLN A 147 -3.00 -13.73 -9.05
C GLN A 147 -4.29 -14.28 -8.43
N SER A 148 -5.42 -13.82 -8.93
CA SER A 148 -6.74 -14.13 -8.42
C SER A 148 -7.45 -15.13 -9.32
N ARG A 149 -8.36 -15.86 -8.70
CA ARG A 149 -9.37 -16.65 -9.41
C ARG A 149 -10.58 -15.76 -9.73
N PRO A 150 -11.36 -16.11 -10.76
CA PRO A 150 -12.53 -15.31 -11.14
C PRO A 150 -13.64 -15.17 -10.07
N ASP A 151 -13.64 -16.02 -9.04
CA ASP A 151 -14.58 -15.97 -7.90
C ASP A 151 -14.00 -15.24 -6.66
N ALA A 152 -12.72 -14.85 -6.70
CA ALA A 152 -12.02 -14.20 -5.59
C ALA A 152 -11.62 -12.75 -5.92
N LEU A 153 -12.37 -12.10 -6.81
CA LEU A 153 -12.03 -10.77 -7.33
C LEU A 153 -12.13 -9.66 -6.26
N GLN A 154 -13.09 -9.74 -5.35
CA GLN A 154 -13.18 -8.82 -4.20
C GLN A 154 -11.94 -8.90 -3.33
N ARG A 155 -11.54 -10.13 -2.96
CA ARG A 155 -10.31 -10.36 -2.20
C ARG A 155 -9.09 -9.80 -2.93
N ALA A 156 -9.03 -9.91 -4.26
CA ALA A 156 -7.95 -9.31 -5.03
C ALA A 156 -7.88 -7.78 -4.84
N PHE A 157 -9.03 -7.09 -4.91
CA PHE A 157 -9.05 -5.66 -4.64
C PHE A 157 -8.70 -5.29 -3.20
N GLU A 158 -9.13 -6.09 -2.21
CA GLU A 158 -8.71 -5.92 -0.81
C GLU A 158 -7.19 -6.07 -0.68
N GLU A 159 -6.59 -7.09 -1.30
CA GLU A 159 -5.14 -7.30 -1.31
C GLU A 159 -4.38 -6.13 -1.95
N ALA A 160 -4.82 -5.69 -3.13
CA ALA A 160 -4.21 -4.58 -3.84
C ALA A 160 -4.32 -3.26 -3.04
N ARG A 161 -5.45 -3.05 -2.35
CA ARG A 161 -5.63 -1.89 -1.47
C ARG A 161 -4.69 -1.93 -0.27
N ILE A 162 -4.57 -3.07 0.40
CA ILE A 162 -3.62 -3.25 1.52
C ILE A 162 -2.18 -2.97 1.04
N ALA A 163 -1.82 -3.45 -0.15
CA ALA A 163 -0.50 -3.21 -0.72
C ALA A 163 -0.26 -1.73 -1.06
N ALA A 164 -1.25 -1.03 -1.61
CA ALA A 164 -1.14 0.40 -1.88
C ALA A 164 -1.04 1.22 -0.58
N GLU A 165 -1.81 0.86 0.45
CA GLU A 165 -1.76 1.51 1.76
C GLU A 165 -0.42 1.27 2.46
N PHE A 166 0.17 0.08 2.34
CA PHE A 166 1.54 -0.16 2.80
C PHE A 166 2.53 0.75 2.06
N GLY A 167 2.40 0.81 0.73
CA GLY A 167 3.30 1.59 -0.11
C GLY A 167 3.25 3.10 0.11
N GLN A 168 2.11 3.64 0.56
CA GLN A 168 2.01 5.05 0.95
C GLN A 168 2.86 5.40 2.17
N ARG A 169 3.09 4.44 3.06
CA ARG A 169 3.87 4.64 4.29
C ARG A 169 5.36 4.43 4.06
N ASP A 170 5.70 3.39 3.28
CA ASP A 170 7.09 3.06 2.97
C ASP A 170 7.67 4.01 1.90
N ALA A 171 6.94 4.23 0.81
CA ALA A 171 7.29 5.11 -0.31
C ALA A 171 8.70 4.89 -0.91
N THR A 172 9.32 3.72 -0.69
CA THR A 172 10.66 3.39 -1.24
C THR A 172 10.61 2.70 -2.60
N GLN A 173 9.46 2.12 -2.94
CA GLN A 173 9.20 1.41 -4.19
C GLN A 173 7.97 1.98 -4.91
N ASP A 174 7.90 1.74 -6.22
CA ASP A 174 6.75 2.13 -7.04
C ASP A 174 5.63 1.09 -7.00
N LEU A 175 5.99 -0.18 -6.79
CA LEU A 175 5.06 -1.32 -6.79
C LEU A 175 5.24 -2.12 -5.51
N TYR A 176 4.12 -2.34 -4.82
CA TYR A 176 4.02 -3.25 -3.68
C TYR A 176 3.09 -4.39 -4.06
N GLN A 177 3.61 -5.60 -3.98
CA GLN A 177 2.82 -6.80 -4.24
C GLN A 177 2.37 -7.38 -2.91
N PHE A 178 1.08 -7.69 -2.80
CA PHE A 178 0.50 -8.22 -1.56
C PHE A 178 1.25 -9.45 -1.04
N GLY A 179 1.68 -10.34 -1.94
CA GLY A 179 2.44 -11.55 -1.59
C GLY A 179 3.80 -11.28 -0.93
N ASN A 180 4.34 -10.06 -1.06
CA ASN A 180 5.65 -9.68 -0.53
C ASN A 180 5.57 -8.81 0.73
N LEU A 181 4.37 -8.51 1.23
CA LEU A 181 4.16 -7.67 2.43
C LEU A 181 4.51 -8.37 3.75
N GLY A 182 4.87 -9.66 3.72
CA GLY A 182 5.24 -10.43 4.90
C GLY A 182 4.11 -10.47 5.94
N THR A 183 4.43 -10.08 7.18
CA THR A 183 3.52 -10.08 8.34
C THR A 183 2.55 -8.91 8.36
N TYR A 184 2.75 -7.89 7.53
CA TYR A 184 1.96 -6.66 7.57
C TYR A 184 0.43 -6.90 7.43
N PRO A 185 -0.07 -7.72 6.46
CA PRO A 185 -1.51 -7.94 6.34
C PRO A 185 -2.12 -8.66 7.55
N LEU A 186 -1.33 -9.48 8.24
CA LEU A 186 -1.77 -10.16 9.46
C LEU A 186 -1.92 -9.14 10.60
N LEU A 187 -0.89 -8.34 10.84
CA LEU A 187 -0.91 -7.28 11.86
C LEU A 187 -2.01 -6.26 11.59
N LEU A 188 -2.22 -5.87 10.32
CA LEU A 188 -3.29 -4.96 9.95
C LEU A 188 -4.68 -5.51 10.30
N ARG A 189 -4.92 -6.82 10.15
CA ARG A 189 -6.18 -7.44 10.59
C ARG A 189 -6.33 -7.40 12.11
N LEU A 190 -5.27 -7.74 12.85
CA LEU A 190 -5.26 -7.66 14.32
C LEU A 190 -5.45 -6.22 14.83
N SER A 191 -5.05 -5.21 14.05
CA SER A 191 -5.25 -3.79 14.39
C SER A 191 -6.71 -3.33 14.36
N GLN A 192 -7.63 -4.17 13.87
CA GLN A 192 -9.06 -3.87 13.88
C GLN A 192 -9.69 -4.09 15.27
N GLY A 193 -9.09 -4.97 16.08
CA GLY A 193 -9.48 -5.21 17.47
C GLY A 193 -8.42 -4.73 18.47
N PRO A 194 -8.61 -5.02 19.77
CA PRO A 194 -7.66 -4.63 20.83
C PRO A 194 -6.38 -5.48 20.84
N GLU A 195 -6.34 -6.61 20.13
CA GLU A 195 -5.31 -7.63 20.24
C GLU A 195 -3.93 -7.10 19.86
N LEU A 196 -3.84 -6.32 18.77
CA LEU A 196 -2.56 -5.73 18.36
C LEU A 196 -2.06 -4.72 19.40
N ALA A 197 -2.95 -3.88 19.93
CA ALA A 197 -2.57 -2.89 20.94
C ALA A 197 -2.12 -3.57 22.23
N ALA A 198 -2.81 -4.62 22.68
CA ALA A 198 -2.41 -5.41 23.83
C ALA A 198 -1.05 -6.08 23.64
N PHE A 199 -0.77 -6.62 22.45
CA PHE A 199 0.53 -7.20 22.11
C PHE A 199 1.66 -6.16 22.06
N VAL A 200 1.40 -4.98 21.48
CA VAL A 200 2.38 -3.88 21.46
C VAL A 200 2.67 -3.40 22.88
N GLU A 201 1.65 -3.26 23.71
CA GLU A 201 1.79 -2.86 25.11
C GLU A 201 2.58 -3.91 25.92
N SER A 202 2.31 -5.21 25.72
CA SER A 202 3.02 -6.26 26.45
C SER A 202 4.50 -6.35 26.11
N GLU A 203 4.88 -6.12 24.84
CA GLU A 203 6.28 -6.24 24.40
C GLU A 203 7.06 -4.92 24.49
N LEU A 204 6.41 -3.76 24.27
CA LEU A 204 7.09 -2.45 24.17
C LEU A 204 6.63 -1.43 25.21
N GLY A 205 5.54 -1.66 25.95
CA GLY A 205 4.97 -0.68 26.88
C GLY A 205 5.97 -0.12 27.88
N ALA A 206 6.73 -1.00 28.54
CA ALA A 206 7.78 -0.58 29.49
C ALA A 206 8.90 0.26 28.84
N LEU A 207 9.26 -0.05 27.58
CA LEU A 207 10.27 0.70 26.83
C LEU A 207 9.74 2.06 26.38
N LEU A 208 8.49 2.11 25.94
CA LEU A 208 7.80 3.36 25.56
C LEU A 208 7.62 4.28 26.77
N GLN A 209 7.25 3.73 27.93
CA GLN A 209 7.15 4.47 29.18
C GLN A 209 8.52 5.03 29.58
N HIS A 210 9.58 4.22 29.56
CA HIS A 210 10.94 4.69 29.83
C HIS A 210 11.34 5.85 28.91
N ASP A 211 11.07 5.71 27.61
CA ASP A 211 11.35 6.77 26.64
C ASP A 211 10.51 8.02 26.93
N SER A 212 9.25 7.92 27.38
CA SER A 212 8.43 9.09 27.71
C SER A 212 8.94 9.88 28.93
N GLU A 213 9.47 9.18 29.94
CA GLU A 213 9.94 9.76 31.21
C GLU A 213 11.42 10.19 31.16
N SER A 214 12.21 9.66 30.23
CA SER A 214 13.65 9.91 30.12
C SER A 214 14.03 10.77 28.91
N GLY A 215 15.10 11.55 29.06
CA GLY A 215 15.74 12.24 27.94
C GLY A 215 16.52 11.31 26.99
N ALA A 216 16.85 10.09 27.43
CA ALA A 216 17.66 9.15 26.66
C ALA A 216 16.79 8.09 25.96
N LYS A 217 16.35 8.39 24.73
CA LYS A 217 15.49 7.49 23.94
C LYS A 217 16.22 6.20 23.53
N LEU A 218 15.67 5.05 23.90
CA LEU A 218 16.21 3.71 23.60
C LEU A 218 15.47 3.03 22.45
N LEU A 219 14.22 3.38 22.18
CA LEU A 219 13.44 2.82 21.08
C LEU A 219 14.14 2.95 19.71
N PRO A 220 14.80 4.08 19.36
CA PRO A 220 15.58 4.18 18.12
C PRO A 220 16.74 3.18 18.05
N THR A 221 17.34 2.85 19.20
CA THR A 221 18.42 1.86 19.27
C THR A 221 17.89 0.45 19.03
N LEU A 222 16.74 0.11 19.63
CA LEU A 222 16.08 -1.18 19.39
C LEU A 222 15.69 -1.35 17.91
N ARG A 223 15.07 -0.32 17.30
CA ARG A 223 14.73 -0.33 15.86
C ARG A 223 15.95 -0.61 14.98
N ALA A 224 17.04 0.13 15.18
CA ALA A 224 18.26 -0.07 14.39
C ALA A 224 18.91 -1.45 14.63
N TYR A 225 18.83 -1.97 15.86
CA TYR A 225 19.35 -3.29 16.19
C TYR A 225 18.57 -4.41 15.48
N LEU A 226 17.23 -4.34 15.49
CA LEU A 226 16.38 -5.33 14.84
C LEU A 226 16.44 -5.23 13.32
N ALA A 227 16.51 -4.02 12.75
CA ALA A 227 16.74 -3.82 11.32
C ALA A 227 18.08 -4.40 10.83
N ALA A 228 19.09 -4.44 11.71
CA ALA A 228 20.38 -5.08 11.46
C ALA A 228 20.37 -6.61 11.67
N ALA A 229 19.19 -7.23 11.86
CA ALA A 229 19.02 -8.64 12.23
C ALA A 229 19.79 -9.03 13.50
N GLY A 230 19.93 -8.09 14.44
CA GLY A 230 20.68 -8.27 15.70
C GLY A 230 22.21 -8.17 15.58
N ARG A 231 22.74 -7.79 14.41
CA ARG A 231 24.19 -7.61 14.23
C ARG A 231 24.66 -6.28 14.84
N LYS A 232 25.30 -6.38 16.01
CA LYS A 232 25.78 -5.24 16.81
C LYS A 232 26.75 -4.33 16.03
N ALA A 233 27.56 -4.88 15.12
CA ALA A 233 28.49 -4.10 14.30
C ALA A 233 27.76 -3.18 13.31
N ASP A 234 26.73 -3.68 12.64
CA ASP A 234 25.94 -2.90 11.69
C ASP A 234 25.08 -1.86 12.40
N THR A 235 24.58 -2.19 13.59
CA THR A 235 23.85 -1.23 14.44
C THR A 235 24.72 -0.06 14.87
N VAL A 236 25.99 -0.31 15.24
CA VAL A 236 26.97 0.75 15.54
C VAL A 236 27.11 1.71 14.37
N THR A 237 27.27 1.17 13.17
CA THR A 237 27.43 1.95 11.94
C THR A 237 26.16 2.75 11.63
N ALA A 238 24.99 2.11 11.71
CA ALA A 238 23.70 2.74 11.45
C ALA A 238 23.39 3.89 12.41
N LEU A 239 23.68 3.70 13.71
CA LEU A 239 23.44 4.72 14.74
C LEU A 239 24.59 5.74 14.88
N ARG A 240 25.74 5.50 14.22
CA ARG A 240 26.98 6.29 14.36
C ARG A 240 27.42 6.47 15.82
N VAL A 241 27.36 5.40 16.62
CA VAL A 241 27.74 5.40 18.04
C VAL A 241 28.95 4.52 18.31
N GLN A 242 29.64 4.71 19.43
CA GLN A 242 30.70 3.80 19.85
C GLN A 242 30.12 2.44 20.31
N ARG A 243 30.89 1.35 20.13
CA ARG A 243 30.51 0.00 20.56
C ARG A 243 30.08 -0.05 22.03
N ARG A 244 30.86 0.59 22.92
CA ARG A 244 30.56 0.66 24.36
C ARG A 244 29.18 1.29 24.63
N THR A 245 28.85 2.36 23.91
CA THR A 245 27.55 3.03 24.02
C THR A 245 26.42 2.13 23.54
N LEU A 246 26.57 1.46 22.40
CA LEU A 246 25.55 0.52 21.92
C LEU A 246 25.31 -0.58 22.95
N TYR A 247 26.36 -1.18 23.50
CA TYR A 247 26.24 -2.31 24.41
C TYR A 247 25.55 -1.90 25.71
N ALA A 248 25.88 -0.72 26.24
CA ALA A 248 25.19 -0.16 27.40
C ALA A 248 23.69 0.08 27.14
N ARG A 249 23.34 0.57 25.93
CA ARG A 249 21.93 0.77 25.54
C ARG A 249 21.18 -0.55 25.37
N LEU A 250 21.78 -1.55 24.70
CA LEU A 250 21.17 -2.87 24.53
C LEU A 250 20.95 -3.56 25.89
N ALA A 251 21.95 -3.53 26.78
CA ALA A 251 21.81 -4.07 28.14
C ALA A 251 20.77 -3.32 28.98
N ARG A 252 20.51 -2.03 28.69
CA ARG A 252 19.41 -1.29 29.32
C ARG A 252 18.06 -1.73 28.75
N ILE A 253 17.96 -1.93 27.44
CA ILE A 253 16.74 -2.42 26.78
C ILE A 253 16.37 -3.81 27.32
N GLU A 254 17.33 -4.75 27.39
CA GLU A 254 17.10 -6.10 27.94
C GLU A 254 16.54 -6.06 29.37
N ARG A 255 17.05 -5.15 30.21
CA ARG A 255 16.54 -4.97 31.59
C ARG A 255 15.14 -4.38 31.65
N ILE A 256 14.76 -3.55 30.69
CA ILE A 256 13.43 -2.93 30.65
C ILE A 256 12.40 -3.91 30.10
N VAL A 257 12.73 -4.60 29.00
CA VAL A 257 11.85 -5.57 28.33
C VAL A 257 11.80 -6.89 29.11
N GLY A 258 12.80 -7.19 29.94
CA GLY A 258 12.83 -8.39 30.79
C GLY A 258 13.30 -9.67 30.08
N HIS A 259 13.77 -9.55 28.83
CA HIS A 259 14.20 -10.68 27.99
C HIS A 259 15.51 -10.38 27.29
N SER A 260 16.26 -11.43 26.94
CA SER A 260 17.53 -11.27 26.22
C SER A 260 17.30 -10.98 24.74
N LEU A 261 18.02 -10.00 24.21
CA LEU A 261 17.98 -9.65 22.79
C LEU A 261 18.81 -10.60 21.91
N ASP A 262 19.63 -11.48 22.51
CA ASP A 262 20.34 -12.52 21.77
C ASP A 262 19.38 -13.69 21.40
N ASP A 263 18.24 -13.82 22.09
CA ASP A 263 17.18 -14.78 21.76
C ASP A 263 16.42 -14.39 20.48
N GLN A 264 16.19 -15.37 19.61
CA GLN A 264 15.50 -15.16 18.33
C GLN A 264 14.00 -14.95 18.51
N ASP A 265 13.37 -15.61 19.49
CA ASP A 265 11.94 -15.42 19.75
C ASP A 265 11.69 -13.98 20.22
N THR A 266 12.45 -13.53 21.20
CA THR A 266 12.42 -12.15 21.73
C THR A 266 12.59 -11.11 20.61
N ARG A 267 13.59 -11.28 19.73
CA ARG A 267 13.77 -10.35 18.58
C ARG A 267 12.59 -10.38 17.61
N THR A 268 12.01 -11.55 17.36
CA THR A 268 10.83 -11.69 16.49
C THR A 268 9.64 -10.94 17.08
N ARG A 269 9.31 -11.18 18.35
CA ARG A 269 8.17 -10.51 19.01
C ARG A 269 8.34 -9.00 19.05
N LEU A 270 9.52 -8.51 19.42
CA LEU A 270 9.82 -7.07 19.42
C LEU A 270 9.76 -6.46 18.02
N THR A 271 10.18 -7.18 16.98
CA THR A 271 10.05 -6.73 15.59
C THR A 271 8.58 -6.59 15.19
N LEU A 272 7.75 -7.59 15.52
CA LEU A 272 6.31 -7.54 15.26
C LEU A 272 5.63 -6.44 16.07
N ALA A 273 6.04 -6.21 17.31
CA ALA A 273 5.50 -5.15 18.15
C ALA A 273 5.85 -3.75 17.60
N LEU A 274 7.07 -3.56 17.08
CA LEU A 274 7.45 -2.31 16.41
C LEU A 274 6.59 -2.06 15.17
N GLN A 275 6.44 -3.08 14.31
CA GLN A 275 5.57 -3.00 13.13
C GLN A 275 4.10 -2.75 13.53
N GLY A 276 3.64 -3.39 14.61
CA GLY A 276 2.30 -3.22 15.16
C GLY A 276 2.05 -1.78 15.64
N GLY A 277 3.00 -1.21 16.38
CA GLY A 277 2.94 0.18 16.83
C GLY A 277 2.81 1.16 15.67
N GLU A 278 3.62 0.99 14.61
CA GLU A 278 3.56 1.82 13.41
C GLU A 278 2.20 1.77 12.71
N ILE A 279 1.55 0.59 12.68
CA ILE A 279 0.19 0.43 12.14
C ILE A 279 -0.83 1.18 13.01
N LEU A 280 -0.74 1.06 14.34
CA LEU A 280 -1.65 1.71 15.28
C LEU A 280 -1.52 3.24 15.21
N ASP A 281 -0.30 3.76 15.17
CA ASP A 281 -0.01 5.19 15.04
C ASP A 281 -0.58 5.76 13.74
N GLY A 282 -0.37 5.05 12.62
CA GLY A 282 -0.93 5.45 11.32
C GLY A 282 -2.46 5.50 11.30
N ARG A 283 -3.14 4.62 12.06
CA ARG A 283 -4.61 4.64 12.20
C ARG A 283 -5.09 5.77 13.10
N ALA A 284 -4.34 6.13 14.13
CA ALA A 284 -4.64 7.29 14.97
C ALA A 284 -4.56 8.57 14.13
N ALA A 285 -3.49 8.75 13.36
CA ALA A 285 -3.32 9.90 12.46
C ALA A 285 -4.46 10.00 11.43
N ALA A 286 -4.82 8.89 10.78
CA ALA A 286 -5.91 8.87 9.80
C ALA A 286 -7.30 9.23 10.40
N ARG A 287 -7.56 8.88 11.67
CA ARG A 287 -8.80 9.27 12.37
C ARG A 287 -8.82 10.75 12.76
N SER A 288 -7.67 11.33 13.08
CA SER A 288 -7.55 12.76 13.40
C SER A 288 -7.63 13.69 12.18
N THR A 289 -7.36 13.17 10.98
CA THR A 289 -7.44 13.94 9.72
C THR A 289 -8.84 13.99 9.08
N VAL A 290 -9.81 13.23 9.59
CA VAL A 290 -11.21 13.36 9.16
C VAL A 290 -11.82 14.53 9.94
N PRO A 291 -12.20 15.65 9.28
CA PRO A 291 -12.90 16.72 9.98
C PRO A 291 -14.18 16.14 10.55
N ALA A 292 -14.46 16.41 11.83
CA ALA A 292 -15.72 16.05 12.45
C ALA A 292 -16.86 16.55 11.55
N ALA A 293 -17.51 15.62 10.84
CA ALA A 293 -18.76 15.92 10.15
C ALA A 293 -19.72 16.42 11.22
N GLY A 294 -20.16 17.66 11.06
CA GLY A 294 -20.85 18.43 12.08
C GLY A 294 -22.08 17.76 12.66
N GLY A 295 -22.35 18.12 13.91
CA GLY A 295 -23.73 18.19 14.41
C GLY A 295 -24.43 19.43 13.88
#